data_AF-A0A1G4AJH3-F1
#
_entry.id   AF-A0A1G4AJH3-F1
#
_cell.length_a   1.000
_cell.length_b   1.000
_cell.length_c   1.000
_cell.angle_alpha   90.00
_cell.angle_beta   90.00
_cell.angle_gamma   90.00
#
_symmetry.space_group_name_H-M   'P 1'
#
loop_
_entity.id
_entity.type
_entity.pdbx_description
1 polymer ?
#
loop_
_entity_poly.entity_id
_entity_poly.type
_entity_poly.pdbx_seq_one_letter_code
_entity_poly.pdbx_strand_id
1 'polypeptide(L)'
;MRYEAFTQQGFQGDGVTYVTITRTDDAGWLQAGVFLVDLHCLGVKDAFATEMPEIDWRHELDRLIPPADRLAIHPACARKLVEGAVAYAEALGFAPHGDYKKARRAFGGVSARDCPETFTYGRDGKPLFVAGPNDDDERIDRVMRILTARLGPDGFHYILPVKPEAEEMSAAEWLRELLWDQPPGAGSFEALSGFLTALAVCPTEISASQFMAEVWAGDPPPVTGTRAALTTEKCIHAYRDEIAADLEAARDTGDPVLAVDFEVDPDSNDIGGASDWCLGFLRVLDLWQEAWRGAENRSDLQPHFAFIRAVAADGDPDGGDIPVPAGEVPAAVGGAVLALRTALRPPAAGTPSAGGA
;
A
#
# COMPACT_ATOMS: atom_id res chain seq x y z
N MET A 1 46.01 -19.86 0.17
CA MET A 1 44.57 -19.49 0.16
C MET A 1 43.88 -19.89 1.45
N ARG A 2 43.32 -18.92 2.17
CA ARG A 2 42.53 -19.09 3.40
C ARG A 2 41.04 -18.94 3.08
N TYR A 3 40.18 -19.76 3.68
CA TYR A 3 38.73 -19.65 3.56
C TYR A 3 38.09 -19.32 4.90
N GLU A 4 37.13 -18.40 4.89
CA GLU A 4 36.28 -18.09 6.05
C GLU A 4 34.82 -18.05 5.59
N ALA A 5 33.91 -18.56 6.40
CA ALA A 5 32.49 -18.56 6.09
C ALA A 5 31.66 -18.19 7.32
N PHE A 6 30.63 -17.40 7.08
CA PHE A 6 29.72 -16.94 8.12
C PHE A 6 28.27 -17.05 7.67
N THR A 7 27.40 -17.34 8.63
CA THR A 7 25.95 -17.29 8.51
C THR A 7 25.35 -16.60 9.74
N GLN A 8 24.04 -16.44 9.82
CA GLN A 8 23.38 -15.95 11.03
C GLN A 8 23.09 -17.08 12.03
N GLN A 9 23.09 -16.78 13.33
CA GLN A 9 22.56 -17.67 14.37
C GLN A 9 21.08 -17.96 14.11
N GLY A 10 20.58 -19.11 14.55
CA GLY A 10 19.15 -19.45 14.40
C GLY A 10 18.67 -19.76 12.97
N PHE A 11 19.56 -19.73 11.97
CA PHE A 11 19.18 -19.75 10.55
C PHE A 11 18.24 -20.90 10.11
N GLN A 12 18.34 -22.09 10.70
CA GLN A 12 17.42 -23.19 10.37
C GLN A 12 15.98 -22.96 10.87
N GLY A 13 15.81 -22.22 11.97
CA GLY A 13 14.49 -21.85 12.48
C GLY A 13 13.90 -20.66 11.72
N ASP A 14 14.74 -19.65 11.44
CA ASP A 14 14.32 -18.43 10.74
C ASP A 14 14.02 -18.68 9.26
N GLY A 15 14.72 -19.64 8.64
CA GLY A 15 14.49 -20.08 7.27
C GLY A 15 15.08 -19.19 6.19
N VAL A 16 15.44 -17.95 6.51
CA VAL A 16 16.12 -17.03 5.59
C VAL A 16 17.39 -16.52 6.26
N THR A 17 18.53 -16.60 5.58
CA THR A 17 19.82 -16.17 6.14
C THR A 17 20.79 -15.69 5.07
N TYR A 18 21.68 -14.77 5.44
CA TYR A 18 22.89 -14.52 4.68
C TYR A 18 23.93 -15.61 4.92
N VAL A 19 24.48 -16.17 3.85
CA VAL A 19 25.68 -17.01 3.87
C VAL A 19 26.79 -16.29 3.12
N THR A 20 27.95 -16.17 3.76
CA THR A 20 29.15 -15.60 3.15
C THR A 20 30.25 -16.64 3.09
N ILE A 21 31.04 -16.61 2.02
CA ILE A 21 32.30 -17.35 1.88
C ILE A 21 33.35 -16.39 1.35
N THR A 22 34.51 -16.39 1.96
CA THR A 22 35.67 -15.65 1.47
C THR A 22 36.80 -16.59 1.12
N ARG A 23 37.61 -16.18 0.15
CA ARG A 23 38.86 -16.83 -0.22
C ARG A 23 39.93 -15.76 -0.36
N THR A 24 40.87 -15.76 0.56
CA THR A 24 41.98 -14.80 0.61
C THR A 24 43.24 -15.45 0.08
N ASP A 25 43.93 -14.79 -0.84
CA ASP A 25 45.23 -15.23 -1.33
C ASP A 25 46.38 -14.85 -0.37
N ASP A 26 47.60 -15.24 -0.71
CA ASP A 26 48.76 -15.01 0.15
C ASP A 26 49.22 -13.53 0.12
N ALA A 27 48.67 -12.72 -0.79
CA ALA A 27 48.90 -11.28 -0.89
C ALA A 27 47.86 -10.45 -0.12
N GLY A 28 46.86 -11.09 0.49
CA GLY A 28 45.81 -10.44 1.29
C GLY A 28 44.62 -9.93 0.48
N TRP A 29 44.54 -10.26 -0.82
CA TRP A 29 43.35 -9.98 -1.63
C TRP A 29 42.27 -11.02 -1.36
N LEU A 30 41.09 -10.53 -0.98
CA LEU A 30 39.95 -11.35 -0.60
C LEU A 30 38.89 -11.33 -1.69
N GLN A 31 38.47 -12.52 -2.12
CA GLN A 31 37.28 -12.72 -2.97
C GLN A 31 36.14 -13.22 -2.09
N ALA A 32 35.02 -12.50 -2.07
CA ALA A 32 33.83 -12.88 -1.32
C ALA A 32 32.69 -13.30 -2.25
N GLY A 33 31.98 -14.36 -1.86
CA GLY A 33 30.66 -14.71 -2.36
C GLY A 33 29.65 -14.52 -1.25
N VAL A 34 28.58 -13.79 -1.54
CA VAL A 34 27.48 -13.51 -0.61
C VAL A 34 26.19 -14.04 -1.19
N PHE A 35 25.38 -14.70 -0.36
CA PHE A 35 24.12 -15.32 -0.76
C PHE A 35 23.06 -14.99 0.29
N LEU A 36 21.91 -14.47 -0.14
CA LEU A 36 20.70 -14.49 0.67
C LEU A 36 19.96 -15.79 0.36
N VAL A 37 19.92 -16.69 1.33
CA VAL A 37 19.44 -18.06 1.18
C VAL A 37 18.11 -18.22 1.91
N ASP A 38 17.09 -18.67 1.19
CA ASP A 38 15.82 -19.16 1.69
C ASP A 38 15.84 -20.70 1.71
N LEU A 39 15.88 -21.25 2.91
CA LEU A 39 15.93 -22.68 3.19
C LEU A 39 14.54 -23.32 3.13
N HIS A 40 13.48 -22.52 3.21
CA HIS A 40 12.12 -23.00 3.30
C HIS A 40 11.44 -23.13 1.92
N CYS A 41 11.87 -22.39 0.90
CA CYS A 41 11.24 -22.46 -0.42
C CYS A 41 12.16 -22.04 -1.58
N LEU A 42 12.57 -20.77 -1.62
CA LEU A 42 13.05 -20.15 -2.87
C LEU A 42 14.54 -20.38 -3.17
N GLY A 43 15.30 -20.99 -2.26
CA GLY A 43 16.73 -21.18 -2.45
C GLY A 43 17.49 -19.86 -2.40
N VAL A 44 18.42 -19.61 -3.33
CA VAL A 44 19.19 -18.36 -3.35
C VAL A 44 18.35 -17.23 -3.95
N LYS A 45 17.84 -16.33 -3.08
CA LYS A 45 16.99 -15.18 -3.44
C LYS A 45 17.79 -14.00 -4.00
N ASP A 46 19.00 -13.80 -3.48
CA ASP A 46 19.94 -12.78 -3.94
C ASP A 46 21.37 -13.30 -3.79
N ALA A 47 22.27 -12.81 -4.63
CA ALA A 47 23.68 -13.16 -4.56
C ALA A 47 24.55 -12.11 -5.22
N PHE A 48 25.75 -11.89 -4.67
CA PHE A 48 26.77 -11.07 -5.31
C PHE A 48 28.18 -11.57 -5.01
N ALA A 49 29.13 -11.11 -5.81
CA ALA A 49 30.55 -11.39 -5.63
C ALA A 49 31.32 -10.08 -5.58
N THR A 50 32.29 -9.99 -4.68
CA THR A 50 33.15 -8.80 -4.56
C THR A 50 34.60 -9.20 -4.29
N GLU A 51 35.52 -8.31 -4.67
CA GLU A 51 36.95 -8.45 -4.39
C GLU A 51 37.42 -7.16 -3.71
N MET A 52 38.08 -7.31 -2.56
CA MET A 52 38.52 -6.17 -1.75
C MET A 52 39.62 -6.56 -0.76
N PRO A 53 40.32 -5.59 -0.15
CA PRO A 53 41.16 -5.84 1.03
C PRO A 53 40.35 -6.47 2.17
N GLU A 54 40.98 -7.35 2.96
CA GLU A 54 40.31 -8.02 4.10
C GLU A 54 39.71 -7.03 5.11
N ILE A 55 40.34 -5.89 5.32
CA ILE A 55 39.87 -4.87 6.26
C ILE A 55 38.52 -4.26 5.83
N ASP A 56 38.32 -4.06 4.53
CA ASP A 56 37.07 -3.50 4.00
C ASP A 56 35.94 -4.54 4.06
N TRP A 57 36.29 -5.81 3.85
CA TRP A 57 35.34 -6.92 3.99
C TRP A 57 34.74 -7.02 5.39
N ARG A 58 35.51 -6.74 6.45
CA ARG A 58 34.98 -6.79 7.82
C ARG A 58 33.83 -5.82 8.03
N HIS A 59 33.92 -4.60 7.47
CA HIS A 59 32.84 -3.62 7.56
C HIS A 59 31.59 -4.05 6.78
N GLU A 60 31.76 -4.65 5.59
CA GLU A 60 30.61 -5.17 4.83
C GLU A 60 29.98 -6.40 5.49
N LEU A 61 30.79 -7.27 6.08
CA LEU A 61 30.31 -8.41 6.85
C LEU A 61 29.50 -7.96 8.06
N ASP A 62 29.91 -6.89 8.76
CA ASP A 62 29.14 -6.32 9.88
C ASP A 62 27.77 -5.78 9.45
N ARG A 63 27.64 -5.28 8.22
CA ARG A 63 26.35 -4.83 7.66
C ARG A 63 25.45 -5.99 7.25
N LEU A 64 26.02 -7.03 6.64
CA LEU A 64 25.28 -8.22 6.19
C LEU A 64 24.86 -9.11 7.35
N ILE A 65 25.78 -9.33 8.29
CA ILE A 65 25.64 -10.23 9.42
C ILE A 65 26.23 -9.51 10.65
N PRO A 66 25.39 -8.81 11.43
CA PRO A 66 25.81 -8.11 12.64
C PRO A 66 26.62 -9.03 13.56
N PRO A 67 27.67 -8.53 14.24
CA PRO A 67 28.50 -9.36 15.11
C PRO A 67 27.73 -10.17 16.16
N ALA A 68 26.61 -9.63 16.66
CA ALA A 68 25.74 -10.31 17.63
C ALA A 68 25.08 -11.58 17.05
N ASP A 69 24.76 -11.58 15.76
CA ASP A 69 24.07 -12.66 15.07
C ASP A 69 25.04 -13.54 14.27
N ARG A 70 26.32 -13.21 14.24
CA ARG A 70 27.31 -13.89 13.40
C ARG A 70 27.65 -15.27 13.95
N LEU A 71 27.52 -16.26 13.06
CA LEU A 71 27.95 -17.63 13.29
C LEU A 71 29.02 -17.99 12.26
N ALA A 72 30.23 -18.30 12.74
CA ALA A 72 31.27 -18.89 11.90
C ALA A 72 30.91 -20.36 11.60
N ILE A 73 30.97 -20.75 10.33
CA ILE A 73 30.67 -22.13 9.89
C ILE A 73 31.82 -22.68 9.05
N HIS A 74 31.92 -24.00 8.98
CA HIS A 74 32.91 -24.64 8.13
C HIS A 74 32.66 -24.27 6.65
N PRO A 75 33.69 -23.90 5.85
CA PRO A 75 33.50 -23.54 4.44
C PRO A 75 32.75 -24.58 3.61
N ALA A 76 33.01 -25.87 3.86
CA ALA A 76 32.27 -26.96 3.23
C ALA A 76 30.78 -26.94 3.58
N CYS A 77 30.44 -26.54 4.81
CA CYS A 77 29.05 -26.43 5.25
C CYS A 77 28.35 -25.23 4.65
N ALA A 78 29.03 -24.08 4.50
CA ALA A 78 28.50 -22.96 3.71
C ALA A 78 28.18 -23.40 2.28
N ARG A 79 29.09 -24.15 1.63
CA ARG A 79 28.85 -24.68 0.28
C ARG A 79 27.67 -25.64 0.24
N LYS A 80 27.63 -26.62 1.16
CA LYS A 80 26.56 -27.62 1.25
C LYS A 80 25.19 -26.99 1.53
N LEU A 81 25.14 -25.97 2.38
CA LEU A 81 23.93 -25.22 2.70
C LEU A 81 23.39 -24.48 1.48
N VAL A 82 24.25 -23.72 0.81
CA VAL A 82 23.87 -22.95 -0.39
C VAL A 82 23.47 -23.88 -1.54
N GLU A 83 24.30 -24.88 -1.88
CA GLU A 83 24.01 -25.81 -2.98
C GLU A 83 22.77 -26.66 -2.68
N GLY A 84 22.53 -27.05 -1.43
CA GLY A 84 21.34 -27.80 -1.05
C GLY A 84 20.06 -26.95 -1.10
N ALA A 85 20.11 -25.67 -0.72
CA ALA A 85 18.98 -24.76 -0.87
C ALA A 85 18.61 -24.54 -2.34
N VAL A 86 19.63 -24.40 -3.22
CA VAL A 86 19.41 -24.32 -4.67
C VAL A 86 18.77 -25.60 -5.19
N ALA A 87 19.30 -26.77 -4.83
CA ALA A 87 18.74 -28.05 -5.28
C ALA A 87 17.30 -28.27 -4.81
N TYR A 88 16.98 -27.82 -3.58
CA TYR A 88 15.63 -27.87 -3.05
C TYR A 88 14.68 -26.99 -3.86
N ALA A 89 15.04 -25.73 -4.11
CA ALA A 89 14.25 -24.78 -4.88
C ALA A 89 14.07 -25.21 -6.35
N GLU A 90 15.11 -25.77 -6.97
CA GLU A 90 15.04 -26.31 -8.33
C GLU A 90 14.05 -27.47 -8.44
N ALA A 91 13.95 -28.34 -7.43
CA ALA A 91 12.97 -29.42 -7.39
C ALA A 91 11.51 -28.91 -7.33
N LEU A 92 11.31 -27.70 -6.81
CA LEU A 92 10.04 -26.96 -6.74
C LEU A 92 9.74 -26.15 -8.02
N GLY A 93 10.73 -25.95 -8.89
CA GLY A 93 10.58 -25.18 -10.13
C GLY A 93 11.16 -23.76 -10.08
N PHE A 94 11.94 -23.43 -9.06
CA PHE A 94 12.60 -22.12 -8.96
C PHE A 94 14.06 -22.18 -9.40
N ALA A 95 14.49 -21.15 -10.11
CA ALA A 95 15.90 -20.94 -10.43
C ALA A 95 16.55 -20.02 -9.36
N PRO A 96 17.83 -20.22 -9.03
CA PRO A 96 18.54 -19.30 -8.15
C PRO A 96 18.71 -17.92 -8.81
N HIS A 97 18.96 -16.89 -7.99
CA HIS A 97 19.27 -15.54 -8.46
C HIS A 97 20.32 -15.52 -9.58
N GLY A 98 20.18 -14.63 -10.57
CA GLY A 98 21.01 -14.62 -11.78
C GLY A 98 22.52 -14.54 -11.49
N ASP A 99 22.90 -13.83 -10.43
CA ASP A 99 24.28 -13.65 -10.00
C ASP A 99 24.85 -14.82 -9.17
N TYR A 100 24.04 -15.82 -8.82
CA TYR A 100 24.47 -17.01 -8.08
C TYR A 100 25.68 -17.69 -8.74
N LYS A 101 25.68 -17.81 -10.07
CA LYS A 101 26.78 -18.44 -10.82
C LYS A 101 28.11 -17.70 -10.70
N LYS A 102 28.07 -16.38 -10.49
CA LYS A 102 29.24 -15.54 -10.25
C LYS A 102 29.70 -15.66 -8.80
N ALA A 103 28.78 -15.46 -7.85
CA ALA A 103 29.04 -15.54 -6.41
C ALA A 103 29.60 -16.90 -5.97
N ARG A 104 29.06 -18.02 -6.48
CA ARG A 104 29.51 -19.38 -6.12
C ARG A 104 30.97 -19.67 -6.49
N ARG A 105 31.61 -18.87 -7.34
CA ARG A 105 33.03 -19.05 -7.69
C ARG A 105 33.95 -18.84 -6.49
N ALA A 106 33.51 -18.07 -5.49
CA ALA A 106 34.26 -17.84 -4.26
C ALA A 106 34.47 -19.12 -3.43
N PHE A 107 33.63 -20.15 -3.59
CA PHE A 107 33.86 -21.47 -2.98
C PHE A 107 35.13 -22.17 -3.49
N GLY A 108 35.60 -21.84 -4.70
CA GLY A 108 36.82 -22.41 -5.27
C GLY A 108 36.86 -23.94 -5.18
N GLY A 109 37.91 -24.46 -4.53
CA GLY A 109 38.15 -25.90 -4.36
C GLY A 109 37.47 -26.54 -3.16
N VAL A 110 36.69 -25.80 -2.36
CA VAL A 110 36.01 -26.33 -1.16
C VAL A 110 35.00 -27.41 -1.58
N SER A 111 35.10 -28.63 -1.06
CA SER A 111 34.15 -29.70 -1.35
C SER A 111 32.99 -29.70 -0.35
N ALA A 112 31.74 -29.67 -0.83
CA ALA A 112 30.55 -29.77 0.03
C ALA A 112 30.47 -31.10 0.79
N ARG A 113 31.15 -32.15 0.31
CA ARG A 113 31.20 -33.47 0.96
C ARG A 113 31.97 -33.45 2.28
N ASP A 114 32.80 -32.43 2.49
CA ASP A 114 33.62 -32.31 3.70
C ASP A 114 32.84 -31.64 4.84
N CYS A 115 31.56 -31.29 4.63
CA CYS A 115 30.71 -30.76 5.70
C CYS A 115 30.20 -31.90 6.60
N PRO A 116 30.51 -31.86 7.92
CA PRO A 116 30.03 -32.87 8.87
C PRO A 116 28.54 -32.72 9.22
N GLU A 117 27.92 -31.59 8.87
CA GLU A 117 26.54 -31.26 9.25
C GLU A 117 25.53 -31.67 8.19
N THR A 118 24.27 -31.84 8.61
CA THR A 118 23.13 -32.05 7.72
C THR A 118 22.15 -30.90 7.88
N PHE A 119 21.59 -30.45 6.76
CA PHE A 119 20.63 -29.35 6.70
C PHE A 119 19.27 -29.88 6.28
N THR A 120 18.23 -29.32 6.88
CA THR A 120 16.84 -29.57 6.52
C THR A 120 16.33 -28.39 5.70
N TYR A 121 15.51 -28.67 4.70
CA TYR A 121 14.88 -27.66 3.84
C TYR A 121 13.36 -27.82 3.89
N GLY A 122 12.65 -26.72 3.69
CA GLY A 122 11.23 -26.62 3.99
C GLY A 122 10.96 -26.49 5.49
N ARG A 123 9.67 -26.39 5.83
CA ARG A 123 9.16 -26.30 7.20
C ARG A 123 8.04 -27.33 7.36
N ASP A 124 8.11 -28.12 8.43
CA ASP A 124 7.13 -29.18 8.74
C ASP A 124 6.91 -30.17 7.58
N GLY A 125 7.98 -30.45 6.82
CA GLY A 125 7.97 -31.38 5.69
C GLY A 125 7.42 -30.81 4.38
N LYS A 126 7.06 -29.53 4.33
CA LYS A 126 6.56 -28.83 3.14
C LYS A 126 7.37 -27.57 2.84
N PRO A 127 7.35 -27.04 1.60
CA PRO A 127 7.87 -25.70 1.38
C PRO A 127 7.07 -24.67 2.16
N LEU A 128 7.73 -23.64 2.67
CA LEU A 128 7.08 -22.45 3.22
C LEU A 128 7.54 -21.23 2.41
N PHE A 129 6.65 -20.64 1.62
CA PHE A 129 6.90 -19.37 0.95
C PHE A 129 6.60 -18.20 1.90
N VAL A 130 7.59 -17.35 2.17
CA VAL A 130 7.39 -16.09 2.89
C VAL A 130 7.61 -14.94 1.92
N ALA A 131 6.55 -14.19 1.64
CA ALA A 131 6.65 -13.00 0.81
C ALA A 131 7.49 -11.94 1.53
N GLY A 132 8.49 -11.43 0.83
CA GLY A 132 9.39 -10.39 1.32
C GLY A 132 8.72 -9.01 1.30
N PRO A 133 9.28 -8.03 2.02
CA PRO A 133 8.74 -6.68 2.09
C PRO A 133 8.71 -5.93 0.75
N ASN A 134 9.47 -6.41 -0.25
CA ASN A 134 9.57 -5.83 -1.58
C ASN A 134 8.95 -6.73 -2.68
N ASP A 135 8.30 -7.84 -2.31
CA ASP A 135 7.64 -8.70 -3.29
C ASP A 135 6.30 -8.06 -3.68
N ASP A 136 6.11 -7.80 -4.97
CA ASP A 136 4.83 -7.32 -5.53
C ASP A 136 3.84 -8.48 -5.79
N ASP A 137 2.61 -8.10 -6.12
CA ASP A 137 1.50 -9.03 -6.34
C ASP A 137 1.77 -10.00 -7.49
N GLU A 138 2.33 -9.50 -8.59
CA GLU A 138 2.65 -10.32 -9.74
C GLU A 138 3.69 -11.40 -9.42
N ARG A 139 4.69 -11.05 -8.59
CA ARG A 139 5.70 -11.98 -8.12
C ARG A 139 5.12 -13.00 -7.16
N ILE A 140 4.29 -12.56 -6.20
CA ILE A 140 3.59 -13.46 -5.28
C ILE A 140 2.75 -14.47 -6.06
N ASP A 141 1.89 -14.00 -6.97
CA ASP A 141 1.03 -14.84 -7.81
C ASP A 141 1.82 -15.84 -8.65
N ARG A 142 2.98 -15.41 -9.16
CA ARG A 142 3.87 -16.29 -9.92
C ARG A 142 4.43 -17.42 -9.07
N VAL A 143 4.88 -17.12 -7.85
CA VAL A 143 5.39 -18.13 -6.91
C VAL A 143 4.27 -19.10 -6.52
N MET A 144 3.09 -18.57 -6.15
CA MET A 144 1.92 -19.38 -5.80
C MET A 144 1.53 -20.31 -6.94
N ARG A 145 1.46 -19.81 -8.18
CA ARG A 145 1.12 -20.62 -9.36
C ARG A 145 2.11 -21.76 -9.60
N ILE A 146 3.41 -21.51 -9.44
CA ILE A 146 4.45 -22.54 -9.59
C ILE A 146 4.27 -23.62 -8.53
N LEU A 147 4.11 -23.23 -7.26
CA LEU A 147 3.93 -24.18 -6.16
C LEU A 147 2.65 -24.99 -6.29
N THR A 148 1.52 -24.34 -6.61
CA THR A 148 0.24 -25.02 -6.83
C THR A 148 0.30 -26.00 -8.00
N ALA A 149 0.93 -25.61 -9.12
CA ALA A 149 1.09 -26.51 -10.27
C ALA A 149 1.99 -27.71 -9.95
N ARG A 150 2.99 -27.54 -9.08
CA ARG A 150 3.96 -28.58 -8.73
C ARG A 150 3.50 -29.53 -7.63
N LEU A 151 2.82 -29.01 -6.61
CA LEU A 151 2.53 -29.71 -5.36
C LEU A 151 1.03 -29.80 -5.03
N GLY A 152 0.17 -29.13 -5.81
CA GLY A 152 -1.24 -28.94 -5.48
C GLY A 152 -1.47 -27.81 -4.47
N PRO A 153 -2.73 -27.40 -4.25
CA PRO A 153 -3.09 -26.26 -3.40
C PRO A 153 -2.68 -26.45 -1.93
N ASP A 154 -2.69 -27.69 -1.43
CA ASP A 154 -2.34 -28.02 -0.03
C ASP A 154 -0.88 -28.46 0.15
N GLY A 155 -0.08 -28.40 -0.92
CA GLY A 155 1.26 -28.96 -0.98
C GLY A 155 2.36 -28.13 -0.30
N PHE A 156 2.04 -26.90 0.11
CA PHE A 156 2.99 -25.93 0.65
C PHE A 156 2.30 -24.99 1.65
N HIS A 157 3.11 -24.32 2.47
CA HIS A 157 2.68 -23.25 3.35
C HIS A 157 3.06 -21.89 2.75
N TYR A 158 2.35 -20.85 3.14
CA TYR A 158 2.71 -19.49 2.78
C TYR A 158 2.45 -18.51 3.93
N ILE A 159 3.26 -17.46 3.99
CA ILE A 159 3.02 -16.25 4.77
C ILE A 159 3.10 -15.10 3.77
N LEU A 160 1.94 -14.53 3.45
CA LEU A 160 1.85 -13.34 2.63
C LEU A 160 1.82 -12.12 3.55
N PRO A 161 2.26 -10.93 3.09
CA PRO A 161 1.89 -9.72 3.79
C PRO A 161 0.37 -9.73 3.94
N VAL A 162 -0.10 -9.44 5.15
CA VAL A 162 -1.50 -9.07 5.33
C VAL A 162 -1.68 -7.77 4.55
N LYS A 163 -2.04 -7.91 3.28
CA LYS A 163 -2.98 -6.97 2.70
C LYS A 163 -4.21 -7.07 3.58
N PRO A 164 -4.82 -5.96 4.02
CA PRO A 164 -6.11 -6.06 4.68
C PRO A 164 -6.99 -6.99 3.84
N GLU A 165 -7.25 -8.17 4.39
CA GLU A 165 -7.98 -9.23 3.71
C GLU A 165 -9.43 -8.76 3.70
N ALA A 166 -9.89 -8.49 2.49
CA ALA A 166 -11.26 -8.48 2.05
C ALA A 166 -12.20 -9.46 2.80
N GLU A 167 -12.62 -9.14 4.02
CA GLU A 167 -13.96 -8.59 4.20
C GLU A 167 -13.78 -7.09 3.98
N GLU A 168 -13.93 -6.62 2.73
CA GLU A 168 -13.46 -5.30 2.29
C GLU A 168 -14.30 -4.21 2.94
N MET A 169 -13.95 -3.86 4.17
CA MET A 169 -14.24 -2.54 4.68
C MET A 169 -13.53 -1.56 3.74
N SER A 170 -14.32 -0.92 2.87
CA SER A 170 -13.89 0.15 1.96
C SER A 170 -13.13 1.23 2.72
N ALA A 171 -12.37 2.07 2.00
CA ALA A 171 -11.72 3.18 2.66
C ALA A 171 -12.75 4.12 3.31
N ALA A 172 -13.91 4.30 2.67
CA ALA A 172 -15.06 4.99 3.23
C ALA A 172 -15.52 4.39 4.58
N GLU A 173 -15.81 3.10 4.63
CA GLU A 173 -16.27 2.43 5.86
C GLU A 173 -15.20 2.46 6.97
N TRP A 174 -13.93 2.28 6.63
CA TRP A 174 -12.83 2.38 7.60
C TRP A 174 -12.74 3.78 8.21
N LEU A 175 -12.88 4.82 7.39
CA LEU A 175 -12.88 6.21 7.85
C LEU A 175 -14.12 6.54 8.66
N ARG A 176 -15.30 6.02 8.29
CA ARG A 176 -16.52 6.13 9.11
C ARG A 176 -16.32 5.54 10.50
N GLU A 177 -15.79 4.32 10.59
CA GLU A 177 -15.51 3.68 11.88
C GLU A 177 -14.48 4.48 12.70
N LEU A 178 -13.42 4.98 12.05
CA LEU A 178 -12.42 5.81 12.71
C LEU A 178 -13.07 7.08 13.30
N LEU A 179 -13.98 7.71 12.57
CA LEU A 179 -14.51 9.03 12.90
C LEU A 179 -15.82 9.00 13.72
N TRP A 180 -16.40 7.82 13.96
CA TRP A 180 -17.69 7.67 14.63
C TRP A 180 -17.74 8.21 16.08
N ASP A 181 -16.70 7.98 16.89
CA ASP A 181 -16.66 8.34 18.33
C ASP A 181 -15.50 9.28 18.66
N GLN A 182 -15.44 10.40 17.94
CA GLN A 182 -14.37 11.39 18.10
C GLN A 182 -14.69 12.44 19.17
N PRO A 183 -13.66 13.00 19.85
CA PRO A 183 -13.88 14.03 20.85
C PRO A 183 -14.51 15.30 20.24
N PRO A 184 -15.23 16.11 21.04
CA PRO A 184 -15.82 17.35 20.55
C PRO A 184 -14.79 18.25 19.87
N GLY A 185 -15.10 18.71 18.64
CA GLY A 185 -14.22 19.56 17.84
C GLY A 185 -13.32 18.81 16.84
N ALA A 186 -13.31 17.47 16.86
CA ALA A 186 -12.78 16.69 15.75
C ALA A 186 -13.75 16.71 14.56
N GLY A 187 -13.23 16.61 13.33
CA GLY A 187 -14.05 16.55 12.12
C GLY A 187 -14.84 15.25 12.01
N SER A 188 -16.07 15.33 11.46
CA SER A 188 -16.91 14.17 11.13
C SER A 188 -16.49 13.52 9.80
N PHE A 189 -16.95 12.28 9.57
CA PHE A 189 -16.74 11.60 8.30
C PHE A 189 -17.42 12.36 7.16
N GLU A 190 -18.63 12.86 7.38
CA GLU A 190 -19.42 13.61 6.43
C GLU A 190 -18.66 14.86 5.97
N ALA A 191 -18.10 15.63 6.91
CA ALA A 191 -17.27 16.79 6.60
C ALA A 191 -16.00 16.42 5.81
N LEU A 192 -15.34 15.30 6.15
CA LEU A 192 -14.20 14.78 5.37
C LEU A 192 -14.63 14.40 3.94
N SER A 193 -15.76 13.71 3.79
CA SER A 193 -16.29 13.29 2.50
C SER A 193 -16.62 14.47 1.59
N GLY A 194 -17.31 15.49 2.12
CA GLY A 194 -17.60 16.73 1.38
C GLY A 194 -16.33 17.45 0.94
N PHE A 195 -15.32 17.50 1.83
CA PHE A 195 -14.02 18.08 1.52
C PHE A 195 -13.32 17.34 0.37
N LEU A 196 -13.22 16.01 0.43
CA LEU A 196 -12.58 15.22 -0.63
C LEU A 196 -13.36 15.28 -1.95
N THR A 197 -14.70 15.35 -1.89
CA THR A 197 -15.56 15.53 -3.05
C THR A 197 -15.32 16.87 -3.73
N ALA A 198 -15.23 17.97 -2.98
CA ALA A 198 -14.88 19.27 -3.54
C ALA A 198 -13.51 19.23 -4.23
N LEU A 199 -12.50 18.57 -3.65
CA LEU A 199 -11.20 18.41 -4.31
C LEU A 199 -11.29 17.63 -5.64
N ALA A 200 -12.15 16.62 -5.71
CA ALA A 200 -12.38 15.85 -6.93
C ALA A 200 -13.12 16.68 -8.01
N VAL A 201 -13.98 17.61 -7.61
CA VAL A 201 -14.69 18.54 -8.51
C VAL A 201 -13.83 19.74 -8.92
N CYS A 202 -12.88 20.15 -8.06
CA CYS A 202 -12.07 21.35 -8.21
C CYS A 202 -11.45 21.46 -9.61
N PRO A 203 -11.60 22.60 -10.32
CA PRO A 203 -11.07 22.75 -11.69
C PRO A 203 -9.54 22.81 -11.73
N THR A 204 -8.91 23.17 -10.61
CA THR A 204 -7.45 23.18 -10.45
C THR A 204 -7.03 21.99 -9.60
N GLU A 205 -5.95 21.31 -9.97
CA GLU A 205 -5.44 20.20 -9.16
C GLU A 205 -4.77 20.75 -7.89
N ILE A 206 -5.22 20.27 -6.73
CA ILE A 206 -4.60 20.51 -5.43
C ILE A 206 -3.76 19.29 -5.08
N SER A 207 -2.50 19.49 -4.71
CA SER A 207 -1.59 18.36 -4.46
C SER A 207 -1.96 17.61 -3.19
N ALA A 208 -1.55 16.33 -3.12
CA ALA A 208 -1.67 15.50 -1.92
C ALA A 208 -1.15 16.20 -0.66
N SER A 209 0.05 16.76 -0.74
CA SER A 209 0.66 17.49 0.37
C SER A 209 -0.13 18.72 0.81
N GLN A 210 -0.76 19.44 -0.13
CA GLN A 210 -1.54 20.64 0.18
C GLN A 210 -2.83 20.29 0.92
N PHE A 211 -3.60 19.32 0.41
CA PHE A 211 -4.86 19.00 1.07
C PHE A 211 -4.67 18.19 2.35
N MET A 212 -3.65 17.33 2.43
CA MET A 212 -3.36 16.56 3.65
C MET A 212 -2.97 17.46 4.83
N ALA A 213 -2.36 18.62 4.56
CA ALA A 213 -2.08 19.61 5.60
C ALA A 213 -3.35 20.23 6.20
N GLU A 214 -4.46 20.22 5.45
CA GLU A 214 -5.70 20.89 5.80
C GLU A 214 -6.84 19.92 6.12
N VAL A 215 -6.71 18.62 5.89
CA VAL A 215 -7.85 17.69 5.83
C VAL A 215 -8.72 17.65 7.11
N TRP A 216 -8.17 17.96 8.29
CA TRP A 216 -8.86 17.76 9.58
C TRP A 216 -9.62 18.96 10.18
N ALA A 217 -9.56 20.16 9.58
CA ALA A 217 -10.20 21.38 10.11
C ALA A 217 -9.86 21.73 11.57
N GLY A 218 -8.82 21.10 12.14
CA GLY A 218 -8.52 21.08 13.56
C GLY A 218 -7.50 19.99 13.89
N ASP A 219 -7.56 19.44 15.10
CA ASP A 219 -6.68 18.34 15.50
C ASP A 219 -7.05 17.05 14.73
N PRO A 220 -6.06 16.29 14.23
CA PRO A 220 -6.32 14.99 13.63
C PRO A 220 -6.93 14.03 14.66
N PRO A 221 -7.68 12.99 14.24
CA PRO A 221 -8.15 11.95 15.15
C PRO A 221 -6.96 11.37 15.93
N PRO A 222 -7.14 10.93 17.18
CA PRO A 222 -6.07 10.45 18.04
C PRO A 222 -5.57 9.08 17.57
N VAL A 223 -4.80 9.07 16.49
CA VAL A 223 -4.17 7.87 15.92
C VAL A 223 -2.86 7.61 16.65
N THR A 224 -2.76 6.46 17.32
CA THR A 224 -1.58 6.11 18.12
C THR A 224 -0.60 5.28 17.31
N GLY A 225 0.62 5.80 17.15
CA GLY A 225 1.73 5.11 16.51
C GLY A 225 1.81 5.28 14.98
N THR A 226 3.02 5.08 14.44
CA THR A 226 3.36 5.36 13.04
C THR A 226 2.54 4.54 12.04
N ARG A 227 2.19 3.29 12.38
CA ARG A 227 1.39 2.42 11.49
C ARG A 227 -0.04 2.94 11.34
N ALA A 228 -0.68 3.36 12.43
CA ALA A 228 -2.05 3.87 12.39
C ALA A 228 -2.13 5.19 11.60
N ALA A 229 -1.15 6.08 11.79
CA ALA A 229 -1.05 7.31 11.00
C ALA A 229 -0.91 7.04 9.50
N LEU A 230 0.01 6.13 9.11
CA LEU A 230 0.18 5.73 7.72
C LEU A 230 -1.06 5.03 7.13
N THR A 231 -1.78 4.23 7.92
CA THR A 231 -3.05 3.63 7.48
C THR A 231 -4.11 4.70 7.24
N THR A 232 -4.23 5.69 8.12
CA THR A 232 -5.20 6.78 7.99
C THR A 232 -4.97 7.59 6.71
N GLU A 233 -3.72 7.98 6.46
CA GLU A 233 -3.34 8.68 5.24
C GLU A 233 -3.64 7.84 3.99
N LYS A 234 -3.32 6.54 4.02
CA LYS A 234 -3.65 5.62 2.92
C LYS A 234 -5.16 5.53 2.67
N CYS A 235 -5.97 5.44 3.72
CA CYS A 235 -7.43 5.38 3.58
C CYS A 235 -8.00 6.69 3.04
N ILE A 236 -7.48 7.85 3.43
CA ILE A 236 -7.90 9.14 2.85
C ILE A 236 -7.61 9.19 1.34
N HIS A 237 -6.43 8.73 0.93
CA HIS A 237 -6.08 8.64 -0.49
C HIS A 237 -6.97 7.65 -1.25
N ALA A 238 -7.17 6.46 -0.71
CA ALA A 238 -8.03 5.44 -1.32
C ALA A 238 -9.49 5.92 -1.43
N TYR A 239 -10.03 6.54 -0.39
CA TYR A 239 -11.39 7.07 -0.41
C TYR A 239 -11.56 8.22 -1.41
N ARG A 240 -10.53 9.06 -1.61
CA ARG A 240 -10.53 10.07 -2.67
C ARG A 240 -10.64 9.42 -4.07
N ASP A 241 -9.97 8.29 -4.27
CA ASP A 241 -10.05 7.54 -5.53
C ASP A 241 -11.42 6.87 -5.71
N GLU A 242 -12.02 6.35 -4.61
CA GLU A 242 -13.41 5.86 -4.56
C GLU A 242 -14.39 6.96 -4.98
N ILE A 243 -14.33 8.15 -4.35
CA ILE A 243 -15.16 9.31 -4.71
C ILE A 243 -15.01 9.68 -6.20
N ALA A 244 -13.78 9.65 -6.73
CA ALA A 244 -13.55 9.95 -8.13
C ALA A 244 -14.24 8.93 -9.05
N ALA A 245 -14.23 7.64 -8.68
CA ALA A 245 -14.95 6.60 -9.40
C ALA A 245 -16.46 6.78 -9.28
N ASP A 246 -16.97 7.09 -8.08
CA ASP A 246 -18.39 7.30 -7.83
C ASP A 246 -18.94 8.51 -8.58
N LEU A 247 -18.20 9.61 -8.66
CA LEU A 247 -18.58 10.78 -9.47
C LEU A 247 -18.65 10.46 -10.97
N GLU A 248 -17.78 9.59 -11.47
CA GLU A 248 -17.84 9.14 -12.86
C GLU A 248 -19.04 8.19 -13.07
N ALA A 249 -19.26 7.26 -12.15
CA ALA A 249 -20.42 6.36 -12.18
C ALA A 249 -21.75 7.14 -12.14
N ALA A 250 -21.86 8.11 -11.23
CA ALA A 250 -22.99 9.02 -11.07
C ALA A 250 -23.28 9.80 -12.36
N ARG A 251 -22.25 10.27 -13.06
CA ARG A 251 -22.39 10.93 -14.36
C ARG A 251 -22.88 9.96 -15.44
N ASP A 252 -22.35 8.75 -15.47
CA ASP A 252 -22.65 7.76 -16.50
C ASP A 252 -24.05 7.14 -16.33
N THR A 253 -24.50 6.94 -15.09
CA THR A 253 -25.84 6.43 -14.76
C THR A 253 -26.90 7.52 -14.67
N GLY A 254 -26.49 8.77 -14.41
CA GLY A 254 -27.38 9.87 -14.08
C GLY A 254 -27.97 9.80 -12.68
N ASP A 255 -27.41 8.95 -11.79
CA ASP A 255 -27.83 8.85 -10.40
C ASP A 255 -27.08 9.86 -9.52
N PRO A 256 -27.74 10.93 -9.04
CA PRO A 256 -27.08 11.95 -8.24
C PRO A 256 -26.67 11.46 -6.86
N VAL A 257 -27.29 10.41 -6.32
CA VAL A 257 -27.01 9.94 -4.94
C VAL A 257 -25.59 9.39 -4.85
N LEU A 258 -25.07 8.81 -5.93
CA LEU A 258 -23.67 8.34 -6.01
C LEU A 258 -22.64 9.49 -5.91
N ALA A 259 -23.04 10.76 -6.07
CA ALA A 259 -22.13 11.90 -6.00
C ALA A 259 -21.93 12.45 -4.57
N VAL A 260 -22.60 11.87 -3.58
CA VAL A 260 -22.54 12.27 -2.18
C VAL A 260 -22.39 11.05 -1.29
N ASP A 261 -21.87 11.27 -0.08
CA ASP A 261 -21.71 10.20 0.89
C ASP A 261 -22.09 10.69 2.28
N PHE A 262 -23.40 10.65 2.52
CA PHE A 262 -24.09 10.86 3.78
C PHE A 262 -25.48 10.23 3.67
N GLU A 263 -26.09 9.90 4.80
CA GLU A 263 -27.46 9.39 4.84
C GLU A 263 -28.39 10.42 5.48
N VAL A 264 -29.64 10.45 5.00
CA VAL A 264 -30.73 11.20 5.63
C VAL A 264 -31.85 10.22 5.90
N ASP A 265 -32.31 10.14 7.14
CA ASP A 265 -33.48 9.35 7.50
C ASP A 265 -34.73 10.00 6.86
N PRO A 266 -35.42 9.33 5.92
CA PRO A 266 -36.58 9.90 5.24
C PRO A 266 -37.75 10.25 6.16
N ASP A 267 -37.81 9.62 7.34
CA ASP A 267 -38.84 9.86 8.36
C ASP A 267 -38.43 10.96 9.35
N SER A 268 -37.21 11.48 9.24
CA SER A 268 -36.66 12.56 10.05
C SER A 268 -36.54 13.86 9.25
N ASN A 269 -36.68 14.99 9.94
CA ASN A 269 -36.29 16.29 9.39
C ASN A 269 -34.82 16.64 9.69
N ASP A 270 -34.09 15.74 10.36
CA ASP A 270 -32.67 15.91 10.68
C ASP A 270 -31.82 15.66 9.44
N ILE A 271 -31.08 16.68 9.04
CA ILE A 271 -30.15 16.65 7.91
C ILE A 271 -28.74 17.01 8.37
N GLY A 272 -28.42 16.85 9.66
CA GLY A 272 -27.12 17.22 10.23
C GLY A 272 -25.93 16.63 9.47
N GLY A 273 -26.01 15.36 9.05
CA GLY A 273 -24.98 14.74 8.21
C GLY A 273 -24.82 15.41 6.84
N ALA A 274 -25.92 15.81 6.20
CA ALA A 274 -25.88 16.57 4.94
C ALA A 274 -25.31 17.98 5.13
N SER A 275 -25.63 18.63 6.26
CA SER A 275 -25.09 19.93 6.64
C SER A 275 -23.57 19.87 6.85
N ASP A 276 -23.09 18.91 7.66
CA ASP A 276 -21.66 18.64 7.88
C ASP A 276 -20.92 18.36 6.57
N TRP A 277 -21.52 17.55 5.69
CA TRP A 277 -20.97 17.27 4.38
C TRP A 277 -20.83 18.55 3.54
N CYS A 278 -21.87 19.38 3.48
CA CYS A 278 -21.84 20.63 2.75
C CYS A 278 -20.83 21.64 3.33
N LEU A 279 -20.67 21.69 4.66
CA LEU A 279 -19.64 22.49 5.33
C LEU A 279 -18.23 22.02 4.92
N GLY A 280 -18.01 20.70 4.88
CA GLY A 280 -16.77 20.10 4.37
C GLY A 280 -16.46 20.50 2.93
N PHE A 281 -17.47 20.45 2.06
CA PHE A 281 -17.35 20.88 0.66
C PHE A 281 -16.98 22.37 0.54
N LEU A 282 -17.72 23.25 1.23
CA LEU A 282 -17.50 24.69 1.19
C LEU A 282 -16.14 25.11 1.76
N ARG A 283 -15.62 24.35 2.73
CA ARG A 283 -14.29 24.60 3.29
C ARG A 283 -13.18 24.57 2.24
N VAL A 284 -13.30 23.70 1.21
CA VAL A 284 -12.33 23.67 0.10
C VAL A 284 -12.41 24.94 -0.75
N LEU A 285 -13.61 25.48 -0.95
CA LEU A 285 -13.78 26.76 -1.66
C LEU A 285 -13.11 27.89 -0.87
N ASP A 286 -13.24 27.89 0.46
CA ASP A 286 -12.67 28.91 1.33
C ASP A 286 -11.13 28.82 1.42
N LEU A 287 -10.57 27.61 1.47
CA LEU A 287 -9.12 27.37 1.50
C LEU A 287 -8.45 27.68 0.17
N TRP A 288 -9.11 27.35 -0.95
CA TRP A 288 -8.56 27.51 -2.30
C TRP A 288 -9.42 28.42 -3.18
N GLN A 289 -9.78 29.60 -2.66
CA GLN A 289 -10.65 30.59 -3.35
C GLN A 289 -10.19 30.91 -4.77
N GLU A 290 -8.89 31.00 -5.03
CA GLU A 290 -8.38 31.30 -6.37
C GLU A 290 -8.67 30.17 -7.36
N ALA A 291 -8.65 28.92 -6.92
CA ALA A 291 -8.99 27.76 -7.76
C ALA A 291 -10.48 27.75 -8.12
N TRP A 292 -11.35 28.25 -7.23
CA TRP A 292 -12.80 28.23 -7.40
C TRP A 292 -13.40 29.53 -7.96
N ARG A 293 -12.68 30.65 -7.89
CA ARG A 293 -13.17 31.98 -8.29
C ARG A 293 -13.79 32.00 -9.69
N GLY A 294 -13.21 31.27 -10.64
CA GLY A 294 -13.77 31.16 -12.00
C GLY A 294 -15.12 30.44 -12.03
N ALA A 295 -15.26 29.36 -11.25
CA ALA A 295 -16.49 28.59 -11.12
C ALA A 295 -17.57 29.35 -10.35
N GLU A 296 -17.23 29.99 -9.23
CA GLU A 296 -18.19 30.75 -8.43
C GLU A 296 -18.77 31.95 -9.21
N ASN A 297 -18.02 32.57 -10.10
CA ASN A 297 -18.54 33.67 -10.92
C ASN A 297 -19.42 33.23 -12.11
N ARG A 298 -19.56 31.92 -12.36
CA ARG A 298 -20.41 31.41 -13.44
C ARG A 298 -21.88 31.44 -13.03
N SER A 299 -22.68 32.22 -13.73
CA SER A 299 -24.12 32.37 -13.46
C SER A 299 -24.90 31.07 -13.58
N ASP A 300 -24.46 30.15 -14.44
CA ASP A 300 -25.07 28.83 -14.60
C ASP A 300 -24.77 27.89 -13.43
N LEU A 301 -23.71 28.13 -12.66
CA LEU A 301 -23.33 27.31 -11.49
C LEU A 301 -23.78 27.90 -10.15
N GLN A 302 -24.08 29.20 -10.12
CA GLN A 302 -24.54 29.92 -8.93
C GLN A 302 -25.69 29.25 -8.17
N PRO A 303 -26.77 28.73 -8.82
CA PRO A 303 -27.83 28.04 -8.11
C PRO A 303 -27.36 26.79 -7.35
N HIS A 304 -26.36 26.07 -7.88
CA HIS A 304 -25.81 24.86 -7.27
C HIS A 304 -25.00 25.20 -6.02
N PHE A 305 -24.14 26.23 -6.09
CA PHE A 305 -23.43 26.72 -4.90
C PHE A 305 -24.39 27.29 -3.85
N ALA A 306 -25.41 28.04 -4.27
CA ALA A 306 -26.41 28.58 -3.34
C ALA A 306 -27.16 27.47 -2.61
N PHE A 307 -27.50 26.38 -3.29
CA PHE A 307 -28.15 25.23 -2.67
C PHE A 307 -27.24 24.52 -1.64
N ILE A 308 -25.98 24.24 -1.99
CA ILE A 308 -25.00 23.66 -1.05
C ILE A 308 -24.83 24.56 0.18
N ARG A 309 -24.77 25.89 0.00
CA ARG A 309 -24.70 26.86 1.11
C ARG A 309 -25.96 26.88 1.97
N ALA A 310 -27.14 26.69 1.38
CA ALA A 310 -28.39 26.61 2.14
C ALA A 310 -28.44 25.37 3.03
N VAL A 311 -28.02 24.21 2.50
CA VAL A 311 -27.96 22.95 3.28
C VAL A 311 -26.91 23.03 4.40
N ALA A 312 -25.74 23.63 4.12
CA ALA A 312 -24.71 23.86 5.14
C ALA A 312 -25.13 24.80 6.28
N ALA A 313 -26.15 25.62 6.06
CA ALA A 313 -26.68 26.58 7.03
C ALA A 313 -27.87 26.01 7.83
N ASP A 314 -28.13 24.70 7.74
CA ASP A 314 -29.19 24.07 8.52
C ASP A 314 -29.03 24.35 10.02
N GLY A 315 -30.13 24.72 10.68
CA GLY A 315 -30.14 25.12 12.09
C GLY A 315 -29.55 26.50 12.42
N ASP A 316 -29.00 27.23 11.44
CA ASP A 316 -28.61 28.64 11.60
C ASP A 316 -29.88 29.53 11.66
N PRO A 317 -30.07 30.36 12.70
CA PRO A 317 -31.20 31.29 12.78
C PRO A 317 -31.31 32.26 11.60
N ASP A 318 -30.18 32.57 10.95
CA ASP A 318 -30.10 33.42 9.77
C ASP A 318 -30.10 32.61 8.45
N GLY A 319 -30.16 31.28 8.55
CA GLY A 319 -30.30 30.34 7.44
C GLY A 319 -31.66 30.45 6.75
N GLY A 320 -31.66 30.33 5.42
CA GLY A 320 -32.90 30.26 4.64
C GLY A 320 -33.49 28.85 4.63
N ASP A 321 -34.78 28.74 4.32
CA ASP A 321 -35.44 27.43 4.14
C ASP A 321 -34.77 26.62 3.02
N ILE A 322 -34.55 25.34 3.28
CA ILE A 322 -34.07 24.39 2.27
C ILE A 322 -35.25 24.06 1.34
N PRO A 323 -35.13 24.28 0.02
CA PRO A 323 -36.26 24.25 -0.89
C PRO A 323 -36.72 22.84 -1.29
N VAL A 324 -36.31 21.80 -0.56
CA VAL A 324 -36.67 20.40 -0.77
C VAL A 324 -36.93 19.69 0.57
N PRO A 325 -37.78 18.65 0.61
CA PRO A 325 -37.93 17.80 1.79
C PRO A 325 -36.61 17.12 2.18
N ALA A 326 -36.44 16.79 3.47
CA ALA A 326 -35.23 16.14 3.99
C ALA A 326 -34.82 14.88 3.20
N GLY A 327 -35.77 13.97 2.93
CA GLY A 327 -35.51 12.76 2.15
C GLY A 327 -35.08 12.99 0.68
N GLU A 328 -35.25 14.19 0.14
CA GLU A 328 -34.79 14.57 -1.21
C GLU A 328 -33.44 15.28 -1.20
N VAL A 329 -32.91 15.65 -0.02
CA VAL A 329 -31.64 16.37 0.12
C VAL A 329 -30.45 15.63 -0.51
N PRO A 330 -30.25 14.30 -0.30
CA PRO A 330 -29.11 13.60 -0.91
C PRO A 330 -29.09 13.73 -2.44
N ALA A 331 -30.24 13.50 -3.10
CA ALA A 331 -30.36 13.61 -4.54
C ALA A 331 -30.21 15.07 -5.03
N ALA A 332 -30.72 16.04 -4.28
CA ALA A 332 -30.61 17.46 -4.65
C ALA A 332 -29.17 17.99 -4.52
N VAL A 333 -28.46 17.64 -3.44
CA VAL A 333 -27.04 18.00 -3.25
C VAL A 333 -26.19 17.28 -4.30
N GLY A 334 -26.40 15.98 -4.49
CA GLY A 334 -25.72 15.19 -5.52
C GLY A 334 -25.93 15.73 -6.93
N GLY A 335 -27.14 16.18 -7.26
CA GLY A 335 -27.44 16.84 -8.53
C GLY A 335 -26.67 18.15 -8.72
N ALA A 336 -26.52 18.95 -7.66
CA ALA A 336 -25.68 20.14 -7.66
C ALA A 336 -24.20 19.79 -7.88
N VAL A 337 -23.67 18.78 -7.19
CA VAL A 337 -22.29 18.29 -7.33
C VAL A 337 -22.02 17.79 -8.75
N LEU A 338 -22.94 17.00 -9.33
CA LEU A 338 -22.81 16.51 -10.71
C LEU A 338 -22.82 17.62 -11.74
N ALA A 339 -23.67 18.64 -11.56
CA ALA A 339 -23.67 19.81 -12.43
C ALA A 339 -22.32 20.54 -12.37
N LEU A 340 -21.76 20.73 -11.17
CA LEU A 340 -20.42 21.31 -10.99
C LEU A 340 -19.33 20.44 -11.64
N ARG A 341 -19.31 19.13 -11.36
CA ARG A 341 -18.34 18.16 -11.93
C ARG A 341 -18.36 18.19 -13.45
N THR A 342 -19.54 18.07 -14.04
CA THR A 342 -19.72 18.06 -15.50
C THR A 342 -19.25 19.36 -16.14
N ALA A 343 -19.53 20.50 -15.48
CA ALA A 343 -19.20 21.82 -15.99
C ALA A 343 -17.71 22.22 -15.83
N LEU A 344 -17.02 21.67 -14.84
CA LEU A 344 -15.65 22.06 -14.47
C LEU A 344 -14.59 21.03 -14.87
N ARG A 345 -14.98 19.76 -15.01
CA ARG A 345 -14.13 18.65 -15.45
C ARG A 345 -14.82 17.89 -16.58
N PRO A 346 -15.03 18.53 -17.76
CA PRO A 346 -15.65 17.86 -18.89
C PRO A 346 -14.80 16.66 -19.34
N PRO A 347 -15.42 15.59 -19.85
CA PRO A 347 -14.67 14.45 -20.39
C PRO A 347 -13.73 14.93 -21.51
N ALA A 348 -12.56 14.31 -21.61
CA ALA A 348 -11.62 14.59 -22.69
C ALA A 348 -12.33 14.43 -24.04
N ALA A 349 -12.25 15.45 -24.90
CA ALA A 349 -12.92 15.45 -26.20
C ALA A 349 -12.41 14.25 -27.04
N GLY A 350 -13.20 13.17 -27.14
CA GLY A 350 -12.80 11.98 -27.89
C GLY A 350 -13.58 10.69 -27.66
N THR A 351 -14.38 10.54 -26.61
CA THR A 351 -15.20 9.33 -26.40
C THR A 351 -16.59 9.51 -27.01
N PRO A 352 -16.97 8.78 -28.08
CA PRO A 352 -18.32 8.87 -28.63
C PRO A 352 -19.32 8.28 -27.63
N SER A 353 -20.43 8.98 -27.40
CA SER A 353 -21.51 8.49 -26.54
C SER A 353 -22.07 7.20 -27.11
N ALA A 354 -21.93 6.10 -26.39
CA ALA A 354 -22.69 4.88 -26.64
C ALA A 354 -24.15 5.13 -26.24
N GLY A 355 -24.91 5.75 -27.13
CA GLY A 355 -26.30 6.11 -26.89
C GLY A 355 -27.02 6.40 -28.19
N GLY A 356 -27.32 5.34 -28.94
CA GLY A 356 -28.07 5.41 -30.18
C GLY A 356 -28.41 4.02 -30.75
N ALA A 357 -29.41 3.38 -30.17
CA ALA A 357 -30.28 2.40 -30.82
C ALA A 357 -31.64 2.37 -30.11
#